data_AF-A0A953YKD8-F1
#
_entry.id   AF-A0A953YKD8-F1
#
_cell.length_a   1.000
_cell.length_b   1.000
_cell.length_c   1.000
_cell.angle_alpha   90.00
_cell.angle_beta   90.00
_cell.angle_gamma   90.00
#
_symmetry.space_group_name_H-M   'P 1'
#
loop_
_entity.id
_entity.type
_entity.pdbx_description
1 polymer ?
#
loop_
_entity_poly.entity_id
_entity_poly.type
_entity_poly.pdbx_seq_one_letter_code
_entity_poly.pdbx_strand_id
1 'polypeptide(L)'
;MFDDAAFAAEAAAYLDAHPETEKVELLFPDANGVIRGKWVPADDLPKLASASVRLPISAYALDIWGEDVDAAGLALALGDPDGLAHPAPGTLVPVPWAVRPTAQVMMSLSPADAPDEPCP
;
A
#
# COMPACT_ATOMS: atom_id res chain seq x y z
N MET A 1 -0.25 6.94 14.24
CA MET A 1 -1.55 7.44 13.74
C MET A 1 -1.31 7.89 12.32
N PHE A 2 -2.02 7.31 11.37
CA PHE A 2 -1.84 7.57 9.95
C PHE A 2 -2.23 9.02 9.62
N ASP A 3 -1.50 9.66 8.71
CA ASP A 3 -1.68 11.08 8.35
C ASP A 3 -2.17 11.20 6.91
N ASP A 4 -3.39 10.71 6.71
CA ASP A 4 -4.03 10.66 5.39
C ASP A 4 -4.30 12.07 4.83
N ALA A 5 -4.50 13.06 5.71
CA ALA A 5 -4.73 14.44 5.32
C ALA A 5 -3.47 15.10 4.73
N ALA A 6 -2.30 14.85 5.32
CA ALA A 6 -1.03 15.29 4.72
C ALA A 6 -0.81 14.62 3.36
N PHE A 7 -1.11 13.32 3.25
CA PHE A 7 -0.99 12.60 1.98
C PHE A 7 -1.95 13.14 0.90
N ALA A 8 -3.17 13.56 1.25
CA ALA A 8 -4.11 14.13 0.29
C ALA A 8 -3.53 15.36 -0.42
N ALA A 9 -2.87 16.25 0.33
CA ALA A 9 -2.22 17.44 -0.22
C ALA A 9 -1.01 17.08 -1.09
N GLU A 10 -0.20 16.11 -0.65
CA GLU A 10 0.95 15.58 -1.40
C GLU A 10 0.52 14.95 -2.73
N ALA A 11 -0.52 14.12 -2.71
CA ALA A 11 -1.07 13.46 -3.90
C ALA A 11 -1.54 14.47 -4.95
N ALA A 12 -2.26 15.53 -4.52
CA ALA A 12 -2.70 16.59 -5.42
C ALA A 12 -1.51 17.34 -6.02
N ALA A 13 -0.53 17.73 -5.20
CA ALA A 13 0.67 18.42 -5.67
C ALA A 13 1.51 17.56 -6.63
N TYR A 14 1.58 16.25 -6.39
CA TYR A 14 2.29 15.31 -7.25
C TYR A 14 1.63 15.20 -8.62
N LEU A 15 0.29 15.04 -8.68
CA LEU A 15 -0.43 14.92 -9.95
C LEU A 15 -0.36 16.21 -10.79
N ASP A 16 -0.35 17.38 -10.15
CA ASP A 16 -0.13 18.65 -10.83
C ASP A 16 1.29 18.75 -11.42
N ALA A 17 2.29 18.22 -10.72
CA ALA A 17 3.69 18.22 -11.16
C ALA A 17 4.01 17.14 -12.21
N HIS A 18 3.31 16.01 -12.16
CA HIS A 18 3.53 14.81 -12.97
C HIS A 18 2.24 14.30 -13.63
N PRO A 19 1.58 15.13 -14.47
CA PRO A 19 0.29 14.79 -15.08
C PRO A 19 0.36 13.60 -16.05
N GLU A 20 1.56 13.21 -16.48
CA GLU A 20 1.82 12.06 -17.33
C GLU A 20 1.78 10.71 -16.59
N THR A 21 1.74 10.70 -15.25
CA THR A 21 1.76 9.47 -14.45
C THR A 21 0.58 8.57 -14.81
N GLU A 22 0.86 7.32 -15.20
CA GLU A 22 -0.18 6.35 -15.56
C GLU A 22 -0.50 5.39 -14.41
N LYS A 23 0.51 5.06 -13.61
CA LYS A 23 0.45 3.98 -12.61
C LYS A 23 1.11 4.41 -11.30
N VAL A 24 0.58 3.92 -10.18
CA VAL A 24 1.20 4.05 -8.86
C VAL A 24 1.43 2.67 -8.27
N GLU A 25 2.63 2.45 -7.74
CA GLU A 25 3.02 1.25 -7.00
C GLU A 25 2.84 1.51 -5.51
N LEU A 26 1.91 0.78 -4.91
CA LEU A 26 1.69 0.75 -3.48
C LEU A 26 2.64 -0.29 -2.91
N LEU A 27 3.57 0.11 -2.04
CA LEU A 27 4.64 -0.77 -1.55
C LEU A 27 4.62 -0.89 -0.03
N PHE A 28 4.82 -2.09 0.50
CA PHE A 28 5.03 -2.31 1.93
C PHE A 28 5.99 -3.49 2.15
N PRO A 29 6.83 -3.47 3.20
CA PRO A 29 7.65 -4.62 3.57
C PRO A 29 6.80 -5.66 4.31
N ASP A 30 7.00 -6.95 4.01
CA ASP A 30 6.49 -8.05 4.83
C ASP A 30 7.39 -8.35 6.04
N ALA A 31 7.02 -9.33 6.86
CA ALA A 31 7.79 -9.76 8.03
C ALA A 31 9.22 -10.26 7.71
N ASN A 32 9.49 -10.65 6.45
CA ASN A 32 10.82 -11.04 5.97
C ASN A 32 11.60 -9.88 5.35
N GLY A 33 11.03 -8.67 5.33
CA GLY A 33 11.59 -7.49 4.67
C GLY A 33 11.48 -7.51 3.14
N VAL A 34 10.68 -8.42 2.58
CA VAL A 34 10.41 -8.47 1.14
C VAL A 34 9.39 -7.37 0.81
N ILE A 35 9.74 -6.51 -0.15
CA ILE A 35 8.80 -5.49 -0.63
C ILE A 35 7.70 -6.16 -1.44
N ARG A 36 6.46 -5.95 -0.99
CA ARG A 36 5.24 -6.43 -1.63
C ARG A 36 4.33 -5.25 -1.92
N GLY A 37 3.29 -5.52 -2.71
CA GLY A 37 2.26 -4.53 -2.92
C GLY A 37 1.44 -4.68 -4.19
N LYS A 38 0.85 -3.57 -4.62
CA LYS A 38 -0.18 -3.55 -5.68
C LYS A 38 0.01 -2.36 -6.60
N TRP A 39 -0.29 -2.56 -7.87
CA TRP A 39 -0.38 -1.47 -8.82
C TRP A 39 -1.80 -0.94 -8.90
N VAL A 40 -1.93 0.40 -8.91
CA VAL A 40 -3.19 1.10 -9.13
C VAL A 40 -3.02 2.16 -10.22
N PRO A 41 -4.09 2.54 -10.94
CA PRO A 41 -4.07 3.70 -11.83
C PRO A 41 -3.75 5.00 -11.07
N ALA A 42 -3.12 5.96 -11.74
CA ALA A 42 -2.85 7.28 -11.14
C ALA A 42 -4.12 8.01 -10.67
N ASP A 43 -5.26 7.80 -11.36
CA ASP A 43 -6.56 8.35 -10.98
C ASP A 43 -7.08 7.85 -9.61
N ASP A 44 -6.54 6.75 -9.10
CA ASP A 44 -6.88 6.21 -7.78
C ASP A 44 -6.00 6.78 -6.66
N LEU A 45 -4.95 7.55 -6.98
CA LEU A 45 -4.04 8.16 -6.02
C LEU A 45 -4.76 9.06 -4.98
N PRO A 46 -5.75 9.90 -5.35
CA PRO A 46 -6.51 10.67 -4.37
C PRO A 46 -7.38 9.80 -3.45
N LYS A 47 -7.77 8.60 -3.90
CA LYS A 47 -8.59 7.67 -3.10
C LYS A 47 -7.76 7.01 -1.99
N LEU A 48 -6.45 6.85 -2.18
CA LEU A 48 -5.53 6.37 -1.16
C LEU A 48 -5.56 7.22 0.12
N ALA A 49 -5.77 8.53 -0.01
CA ALA A 49 -5.89 9.46 1.11
C ALA A 49 -7.18 9.28 1.95
N SER A 50 -8.00 8.28 1.64
CA SER A 50 -9.18 7.90 2.41
C SER A 50 -9.13 6.45 2.90
N ALA A 51 -7.94 5.84 2.89
CA ALA A 51 -7.72 4.43 3.22
C ALA A 51 -8.65 3.47 2.44
N SER A 52 -9.05 3.85 1.22
CA SER A 52 -10.05 3.10 0.45
C SER A 52 -9.46 1.86 -0.24
N VAL A 53 -8.14 1.71 -0.26
CA VAL A 53 -7.48 0.58 -0.88
C VAL A 53 -7.34 -0.55 0.12
N ARG A 54 -7.84 -1.70 -0.32
CA ARG A 54 -7.79 -2.95 0.41
C ARG A 54 -6.69 -3.84 -0.12
N LEU A 55 -5.96 -4.43 0.80
CA LEU A 55 -4.89 -5.38 0.55
C LEU A 55 -5.07 -6.57 1.50
N PRO A 56 -4.84 -7.81 1.02
CA PRO A 56 -4.92 -8.99 1.87
C PRO A 56 -3.91 -8.88 3.01
N ILE A 57 -4.36 -9.09 4.25
CA ILE A 57 -3.49 -9.00 5.43
C ILE A 57 -2.48 -10.15 5.43
N SER A 58 -2.85 -11.31 4.86
CA SER A 58 -1.95 -12.45 4.67
C SER A 58 -0.62 -12.08 4.02
N ALA A 59 -0.60 -11.06 3.15
CA ALA A 59 0.59 -10.60 2.45
C ALA A 59 1.70 -10.08 3.39
N TYR A 60 1.40 -9.73 4.64
CA TYR A 60 2.42 -9.37 5.64
C TYR A 60 3.18 -10.57 6.21
N ALA A 61 2.58 -11.77 6.16
CA ALA A 61 3.08 -12.95 6.87
C ALA A 61 3.25 -14.17 5.96
N LEU A 62 3.57 -13.92 4.69
CA LEU A 62 4.01 -14.96 3.77
C LEU A 62 5.42 -15.44 4.16
N ASP A 63 5.76 -16.66 3.80
CA ASP A 63 7.13 -17.14 3.90
C ASP A 63 8.04 -16.49 2.84
N ILE A 64 9.34 -16.83 2.88
CA ILE A 64 10.32 -16.30 1.93
C ILE A 64 10.05 -16.71 0.47
N TRP A 65 9.28 -17.78 0.25
CA TRP A 65 8.85 -18.25 -1.06
C TRP A 65 7.52 -17.62 -1.51
N GLY A 66 6.86 -16.85 -0.64
CA GLY A 66 5.58 -16.22 -0.89
C GLY A 66 4.38 -17.13 -0.63
N GLU A 67 4.56 -18.22 0.12
CA GLU A 67 3.50 -19.12 0.53
C GLU A 67 2.88 -18.69 1.86
N ASP A 68 1.59 -18.99 2.03
CA ASP A 68 0.86 -18.76 3.27
C ASP A 68 1.45 -19.59 4.42
N VAL A 69 1.60 -18.96 5.58
CA VAL A 69 2.03 -19.65 6.81
C VAL A 69 0.84 -19.81 7.75
N ASP A 70 0.29 -21.02 7.84
CA ASP A 70 -0.86 -21.33 8.71
C ASP A 70 -0.63 -20.89 10.17
N ALA A 71 0.61 -21.05 10.66
CA ALA A 71 0.99 -20.67 12.02
C ALA A 71 0.91 -19.15 12.29
N ALA A 72 0.95 -18.31 11.25
CA ALA A 72 0.75 -16.88 11.37
C ALA A 72 -0.73 -16.54 11.65
N GLY A 73 -1.66 -17.44 11.33
CA GLY A 73 -3.10 -17.24 11.56
C GLY A 73 -3.74 -16.19 10.66
N LEU A 74 -3.02 -15.69 9.65
CA LEU A 74 -3.46 -14.65 8.72
C LEU A 74 -3.81 -15.21 7.32
N ALA A 75 -3.59 -16.50 7.10
CA ALA A 75 -3.69 -17.16 5.80
C ALA A 75 -5.13 -17.44 5.34
N LEU A 76 -5.25 -17.69 4.02
CA LEU A 76 -6.47 -17.98 3.24
C LEU A 76 -7.44 -19.02 3.84
N ALA A 77 -6.98 -19.93 4.71
CA ALA A 77 -7.83 -20.94 5.35
C ALA A 77 -8.99 -20.34 6.19
N LEU A 78 -8.89 -19.07 6.62
CA LEU A 78 -9.93 -18.33 7.35
C LEU A 78 -10.68 -17.29 6.50
N GLY A 79 -10.35 -17.14 5.21
CA GLY A 79 -11.02 -16.20 4.30
C GLY A 79 -10.35 -14.83 4.14
N ASP A 80 -9.05 -14.72 4.44
CA ASP A 80 -8.15 -13.56 4.24
C ASP A 80 -8.85 -12.19 4.28
N PRO A 81 -9.09 -11.65 5.49
CA PRO A 81 -9.74 -10.36 5.62
C PRO A 81 -8.85 -9.27 5.02
N ASP A 82 -9.46 -8.45 4.16
CA ASP A 82 -8.81 -7.28 3.62
C ASP A 82 -8.46 -6.27 4.73
N GLY A 83 -7.21 -5.83 4.76
CA GLY A 83 -6.72 -4.73 5.58
C GLY A 83 -6.90 -3.38 4.89
N LEU A 84 -6.89 -2.31 5.68
CA LEU A 84 -6.91 -0.94 5.17
C LEU A 84 -5.47 -0.50 4.90
N ALA A 85 -5.21 -0.03 3.68
CA ALA A 85 -3.89 0.48 3.30
C ALA A 85 -3.81 1.99 3.51
N HIS A 86 -2.88 2.41 4.36
CA HIS A 86 -2.60 3.79 4.71
C HIS A 86 -1.31 4.25 4.05
N PRO A 87 -1.33 5.32 3.24
CA PRO A 87 -0.12 5.85 2.62
C PRO A 87 0.77 6.57 3.65
N ALA A 88 2.09 6.45 3.49
CA ALA A 88 3.07 7.18 4.28
C ALA A 88 3.42 8.51 3.58
N PRO A 89 3.09 9.67 4.17
CA PRO A 89 3.43 10.97 3.58
C PRO A 89 4.93 11.16 3.39
N GLY A 90 5.30 11.87 2.33
CA GLY A 90 6.69 12.15 1.94
C GLY A 90 7.37 11.01 1.19
N THR A 91 6.65 9.93 0.87
CA THR A 91 7.19 8.77 0.17
C THR A 91 6.69 8.64 -1.26
N LEU A 92 5.75 9.50 -1.70
CA LEU A 92 5.26 9.50 -3.07
C LEU A 92 6.31 10.10 -4.00
N VAL A 93 6.93 9.26 -4.83
CA VAL A 93 8.02 9.66 -5.73
C VAL A 93 7.89 9.01 -7.10
N PRO A 94 8.33 9.67 -8.18
CA PRO A 94 8.36 9.06 -9.49
C PRO A 94 9.42 7.95 -9.54
N VAL A 95 9.18 6.93 -10.37
CA VAL A 95 10.10 5.81 -10.63
C VAL A 95 10.83 6.09 -11.94
N PRO A 96 12.04 6.67 -11.92
CA PRO A 96 12.66 7.24 -13.12
C PRO A 96 13.11 6.19 -14.15
N TRP A 97 13.24 4.93 -13.74
CA TRP A 97 13.61 3.81 -14.62
C TRP A 97 12.40 3.04 -15.16
N ALA A 98 11.18 3.39 -14.78
CA ALA A 98 9.99 2.70 -15.26
C ALA A 98 9.74 3.02 -16.75
N VAL A 99 9.42 1.99 -17.53
CA VAL A 99 9.13 2.13 -18.98
C VAL A 99 7.88 2.97 -19.22
N ARG A 100 6.89 2.86 -18.33
CA ARG A 100 5.69 3.71 -18.31
C ARG A 100 5.79 4.69 -17.16
N PRO A 101 5.31 5.94 -17.29
CA PRO A 101 5.29 6.91 -16.20
C PRO A 101 4.63 6.31 -14.96
N THR A 102 5.44 6.06 -13.94
CA THR A 102 5.04 5.32 -12.75
C THR A 102 5.51 6.08 -11.51
N ALA A 103 4.64 6.19 -10.51
CA ALA A 103 5.01 6.63 -9.16
C ALA A 103 5.08 5.42 -8.21
N GLN A 104 5.74 5.58 -7.08
CA GLN A 104 5.70 4.64 -5.97
C GLN A 104 5.39 5.37 -4.67
N VAL A 105 4.74 4.68 -3.74
CA VAL A 105 4.41 5.18 -2.41
C VAL A 105 4.53 4.04 -1.39
N MET A 106 5.08 4.35 -0.22
CA MET A 106 5.13 3.41 0.89
C MET A 106 3.79 3.40 1.61
N MET A 107 3.33 2.21 1.98
CA MET A 107 2.07 1.96 2.65
C MET A 107 2.32 1.24 3.97
N SER A 108 1.40 1.43 4.91
CA SER A 108 1.21 0.58 6.07
C SER A 108 -0.19 -0.03 5.99
N LEU A 109 -0.37 -1.26 6.46
CA LEU A 109 -1.71 -1.84 6.56
C LEU A 109 -2.17 -1.81 8.01
N SER A 110 -3.47 -1.67 8.22
CA SER A 110 -4.12 -1.94 9.50
C SER A 110 -5.22 -3.00 9.32
N PRO A 111 -5.50 -3.82 10.34
CA PRO A 111 -6.69 -4.68 10.33
C PRO A 111 -7.97 -3.85 10.19
N ALA A 112 -9.00 -4.39 9.53
CA ALA A 112 -10.29 -3.70 9.40
C ALA A 112 -10.98 -3.46 10.76
N ASP A 113 -10.79 -4.37 11.72
CA ASP A 113 -11.35 -4.28 13.08
C ASP A 113 -10.53 -3.36 14.02
N ALA A 114 -9.29 -3.03 13.63
CA ALA A 114 -8.36 -2.20 14.39
C ALA A 114 -7.66 -1.18 13.47
N PRO A 115 -8.41 -0.21 12.89
CA PRO A 115 -7.92 0.67 11.84
C PRO A 115 -6.81 1.64 12.27
N ASP A 116 -6.66 1.86 13.58
CA ASP A 116 -5.65 2.75 14.16
C ASP A 116 -4.34 2.02 14.52
N GLU A 117 -4.31 0.70 14.41
CA GLU A 117 -3.15 -0.13 14.75
C GLU A 117 -2.49 -0.67 13.48
N PRO A 118 -1.16 -0.47 13.30
CA PRO A 118 -0.46 -1.07 12.17
C PRO A 118 -0.44 -2.59 12.32
N CYS A 119 -0.48 -3.27 11.19
CA CYS A 119 -0.18 -4.70 11.11
C CYS A 119 1.24 -4.93 11.64
N PRO A 120 1.46 -5.97 12.47
CA PRO A 120 2.77 -6.29 13.05
C PRO A 120 3.83 -6.63 12.02
#